data_AF-A0A2A5DR32-F1
#
_entry.id   AF-A0A2A5DR32-F1
#
_cell.length_a   1.000
_cell.length_b   1.000
_cell.length_c   1.000
_cell.angle_alpha   90.00
_cell.angle_beta   90.00
_cell.angle_gamma   90.00
#
_symmetry.space_group_name_H-M   'P 1'
#
loop_
_entity.id
_entity.type
_entity.pdbx_description
1 polymer ?
#
loop_
_entity_poly.entity_id
_entity_poly.type
_entity_poly.pdbx_seq_one_letter_code
_entity_poly.pdbx_strand_id
1 'polypeptide(L)'
;MRIFLQGGGIGDPGNLFEDTFETDQGWTLFGGVTIAGAGGPTMRYTHAGAAGNAAFIDVLEVGTEYTVTYDILNYVSGTVRVRLGATDGITRSANGTFTETLTCTNVGRILFLFFPTAGAGVMDIDNVIVSKAVTAGVAFDGQSECFDLQTSHDCSFLWVWSNDNRWGNFDYSVITGGSITNFEHKLRIICAFRGTKYPTERNIGEDSAGVKSVDYMSLRKTKLMDIDFAPDYIHDAIAAFFAHDTRTINGTSFVMDDEYEPSSPNESKVLFKDLMNSTIEIQETTQANLINRNE
;
A
#
# COMPACT_ATOMS: atom_id res chain seq x y z
N MET A 1 5.13 9.09 -9.11
CA MET A 1 6.31 8.21 -9.18
C MET A 1 5.92 6.90 -8.51
N ARG A 2 5.94 5.77 -9.22
CA ARG A 2 5.53 4.46 -8.67
C ARG A 2 6.76 3.82 -8.02
N ILE A 3 6.68 3.50 -6.74
CA ILE A 3 7.70 2.76 -6.00
C ILE A 3 7.08 1.42 -5.62
N PHE A 4 7.78 0.34 -5.96
CA PHE A 4 7.40 -1.06 -5.80
C PHE A 4 8.04 -1.59 -4.51
N LEU A 5 7.25 -2.15 -3.59
CA LEU A 5 7.76 -2.80 -2.36
C LEU A 5 7.19 -4.23 -2.25
N GLN A 6 8.10 -5.14 -1.93
CA GLN A 6 8.06 -6.58 -2.06
C GLN A 6 7.17 -7.25 -1.00
N GLY A 7 6.22 -8.08 -1.47
CA GLY A 7 5.36 -8.90 -0.61
C GLY A 7 4.77 -10.16 -1.29
N GLY A 8 5.12 -10.42 -2.55
CA GLY A 8 4.75 -11.64 -3.28
C GLY A 8 5.94 -12.59 -3.38
N GLY A 9 5.68 -13.90 -3.48
CA GLY A 9 6.73 -14.87 -3.78
C GLY A 9 7.51 -14.45 -5.03
N ILE A 10 8.81 -14.74 -5.04
CA ILE A 10 9.75 -14.38 -6.11
C ILE A 10 9.16 -14.70 -7.48
N GLY A 11 8.83 -13.67 -8.26
CA GLY A 11 8.45 -13.77 -9.68
C GLY A 11 6.98 -13.51 -10.04
N ASP A 12 6.12 -13.12 -9.10
CA ASP A 12 4.74 -12.72 -9.42
C ASP A 12 4.65 -11.19 -9.68
N PRO A 13 4.36 -10.72 -10.91
CA PRO A 13 4.24 -9.30 -11.25
C PRO A 13 3.05 -8.58 -10.59
N GLY A 14 2.26 -9.29 -9.77
CA GLY A 14 1.01 -8.80 -9.20
C GLY A 14 -0.09 -8.76 -10.25
N ASN A 15 -1.28 -9.20 -9.86
CA ASN A 15 -2.42 -9.16 -10.76
C ASN A 15 -2.85 -7.70 -10.99
N LEU A 16 -2.96 -7.31 -12.26
CA LEU A 16 -3.52 -6.03 -12.68
C LEU A 16 -5.04 -6.01 -12.46
N PHE A 17 -5.69 -7.15 -12.67
CA PHE A 17 -7.14 -7.28 -12.60
C PHE A 17 -7.50 -8.71 -12.19
N GLU A 18 -8.46 -8.83 -11.29
CA GLU A 18 -9.01 -10.10 -10.81
C GLU A 18 -10.53 -9.99 -10.71
N ASP A 19 -11.24 -10.96 -11.29
CA ASP A 19 -12.69 -11.02 -11.22
C ASP A 19 -13.19 -12.46 -11.07
N THR A 20 -13.94 -12.68 -9.98
CA THR A 20 -14.67 -13.92 -9.67
C THR A 20 -16.18 -13.74 -9.87
N PHE A 21 -16.61 -12.63 -10.46
CA PHE A 21 -18.00 -12.30 -10.81
C PHE A 21 -19.02 -12.38 -9.66
N GLU A 22 -18.57 -12.33 -8.40
CA GLU A 22 -19.42 -12.19 -7.21
C GLU A 22 -20.24 -10.87 -7.25
N THR A 23 -19.67 -9.85 -7.88
CA THR A 23 -20.32 -8.60 -8.22
C THR A 23 -19.88 -8.18 -9.63
N ASP A 24 -20.77 -7.53 -10.39
CA ASP A 24 -20.36 -6.96 -11.68
C ASP A 24 -19.38 -5.80 -11.47
N GLN A 25 -18.13 -6.00 -11.88
CA GLN A 25 -17.06 -5.00 -11.81
C GLN A 25 -17.12 -3.95 -12.94
N GLY A 26 -18.16 -3.94 -13.76
CA GLY A 26 -18.39 -2.95 -14.82
C GLY A 26 -18.16 -3.49 -16.23
N TRP A 27 -18.39 -4.78 -16.45
CA TRP A 27 -18.27 -5.37 -17.78
C TRP A 27 -19.36 -4.86 -18.72
N THR A 28 -18.98 -4.58 -19.96
CA THR A 28 -19.98 -4.34 -21.02
C THR A 28 -20.32 -5.65 -21.71
N LEU A 29 -21.59 -6.05 -21.65
CA LEU A 29 -22.08 -7.35 -22.11
C LEU A 29 -22.88 -7.23 -23.42
N PHE A 30 -22.71 -8.20 -24.31
CA PHE A 30 -23.41 -8.29 -25.60
C PHE A 30 -23.81 -9.73 -25.90
N GLY A 31 -24.96 -9.91 -26.55
CA GLY A 31 -25.33 -11.18 -27.20
C GLY A 31 -25.37 -12.39 -26.25
N GLY A 32 -26.40 -12.45 -25.40
CA GLY A 32 -26.63 -13.63 -24.55
C GLY A 32 -25.60 -13.85 -23.44
N VAL A 33 -24.74 -12.87 -23.17
CA VAL A 33 -23.81 -12.88 -22.03
C VAL A 33 -24.45 -12.13 -20.85
N THR A 34 -24.37 -12.72 -19.66
CA THR A 34 -24.93 -12.18 -18.41
C THR A 34 -23.96 -12.36 -17.25
N ILE A 35 -23.89 -11.38 -16.35
CA ILE A 35 -23.20 -11.46 -15.05
C ILE A 35 -24.27 -11.26 -13.96
N ALA A 36 -24.30 -12.14 -12.98
CA ALA A 36 -25.25 -12.20 -11.86
C ALA A 36 -26.75 -12.44 -12.23
N GLY A 37 -27.21 -13.67 -11.97
CA GLY A 37 -28.62 -14.12 -12.04
C GLY A 37 -28.73 -15.64 -12.15
N ALA A 38 -29.58 -16.27 -11.32
CA ALA A 38 -30.01 -17.69 -11.24
C ALA A 38 -29.00 -18.87 -11.44
N GLY A 39 -27.75 -18.61 -11.81
CA GLY A 39 -26.74 -19.63 -12.19
C GLY A 39 -25.39 -19.52 -11.48
N GLY A 40 -25.24 -18.63 -10.47
CA GLY A 40 -24.01 -18.46 -9.69
C GLY A 40 -23.19 -17.21 -10.05
N PRO A 41 -22.09 -16.94 -9.33
CA PRO A 41 -21.20 -15.80 -9.53
C PRO A 41 -20.25 -16.07 -10.71
N THR A 42 -20.77 -16.22 -11.92
CA THR A 42 -19.95 -16.44 -13.13
C THR A 42 -20.44 -15.57 -14.28
N MET A 43 -19.56 -15.30 -15.24
CA MET A 43 -19.97 -14.72 -16.51
C MET A 43 -20.52 -15.83 -17.41
N ARG A 44 -21.84 -15.88 -17.55
CA ARG A 44 -22.52 -16.90 -18.33
C ARG A 44 -22.76 -16.44 -19.76
N TYR A 45 -22.41 -17.27 -20.74
CA TYR A 45 -22.85 -17.16 -22.11
C TYR A 45 -23.95 -18.20 -22.40
N THR A 46 -25.08 -17.74 -22.92
CA THR A 46 -26.13 -18.60 -23.51
C THR A 46 -26.55 -18.00 -24.84
N HIS A 47 -26.39 -18.76 -25.91
CA HIS A 47 -26.69 -18.27 -27.26
C HIS A 47 -28.16 -17.84 -27.39
N ALA A 48 -28.37 -16.58 -27.78
CA ALA A 48 -29.69 -15.95 -27.89
C ALA A 48 -30.05 -15.52 -29.33
N GLY A 49 -29.37 -16.07 -30.35
CA GLY A 49 -29.64 -15.73 -31.77
C GLY A 49 -29.12 -14.36 -32.23
N ALA A 50 -28.39 -13.63 -31.39
CA ALA A 50 -27.82 -12.32 -31.71
C ALA A 50 -26.53 -12.42 -32.55
N ALA A 51 -26.28 -11.39 -33.38
CA ALA A 51 -25.01 -11.22 -34.07
C ALA A 51 -23.98 -10.57 -33.13
N GLY A 52 -22.90 -11.29 -32.83
CA GLY A 52 -21.84 -10.84 -31.92
C GLY A 52 -22.18 -11.10 -30.45
N ASN A 53 -21.45 -12.03 -29.83
CA ASN A 53 -21.60 -12.39 -28.42
C ASN A 53 -20.26 -12.11 -27.72
N ALA A 54 -20.28 -11.23 -26.73
CA ALA A 54 -19.06 -10.67 -26.19
C ALA A 54 -19.25 -10.09 -24.79
N ALA A 55 -18.17 -10.09 -24.01
CA ALA A 55 -18.04 -9.27 -22.81
C ALA A 55 -16.66 -8.62 -22.79
N PHE A 56 -16.61 -7.34 -22.48
CA PHE A 56 -15.33 -6.63 -22.35
C PHE A 56 -15.29 -5.63 -21.21
N ILE A 57 -14.06 -5.30 -20.82
CA ILE A 57 -13.74 -4.21 -19.91
C ILE A 57 -12.42 -3.55 -20.35
N ASP A 58 -12.32 -2.23 -20.17
CA ASP A 58 -11.21 -1.40 -20.64
C ASP A 58 -10.20 -1.15 -19.51
N VAL A 59 -9.39 -2.17 -19.18
CA VAL A 59 -8.43 -2.16 -18.05
C VAL A 59 -6.96 -2.27 -18.48
N LEU A 60 -6.67 -2.38 -19.78
CA LEU A 60 -5.32 -2.66 -20.29
C LEU A 60 -4.64 -1.43 -20.88
N GLU A 61 -3.31 -1.50 -21.00
CA GLU A 61 -2.48 -0.51 -21.68
C GLU A 61 -2.07 -1.04 -23.07
N VAL A 62 -2.26 -0.22 -24.11
CA VAL A 62 -1.86 -0.58 -25.48
C VAL A 62 -0.33 -0.67 -25.57
N GLY A 63 0.17 -1.72 -26.22
CA GLY A 63 1.59 -2.01 -26.37
C GLY A 63 2.18 -2.86 -25.24
N THR A 64 1.40 -3.16 -24.20
CA THR A 64 1.85 -3.97 -23.06
C THR A 64 1.50 -5.44 -23.27
N GLU A 65 2.41 -6.33 -22.87
CA GLU A 65 2.19 -7.78 -22.84
C GLU A 65 1.59 -8.20 -21.49
N TYR A 66 0.59 -9.08 -21.55
CA TYR A 66 -0.16 -9.55 -20.39
C TYR A 66 -0.26 -11.07 -20.39
N THR A 67 -0.22 -11.67 -19.21
CA THR A 67 -0.64 -13.04 -18.97
C THR A 67 -2.07 -13.01 -18.46
N VAL A 68 -2.97 -13.73 -19.13
CA VAL A 68 -4.37 -13.88 -18.74
C VAL A 68 -4.62 -15.33 -18.37
N THR A 69 -5.14 -15.55 -17.17
CA THR A 69 -5.65 -16.83 -16.70
C THR A 69 -7.16 -16.73 -16.51
N TYR A 70 -7.90 -17.75 -16.94
CA TYR A 70 -9.35 -17.80 -16.79
C TYR A 70 -9.83 -19.24 -16.77
N ASP A 71 -10.95 -19.49 -16.10
CA ASP A 71 -11.64 -20.77 -16.11
C ASP A 71 -12.79 -20.77 -17.11
N ILE A 72 -12.97 -21.91 -17.78
CA ILE A 72 -14.21 -22.25 -18.47
C ILE A 72 -14.93 -23.31 -17.64
N LEU A 73 -16.15 -23.02 -17.24
CA LEU A 73 -17.02 -23.87 -16.45
C LEU A 73 -18.32 -24.15 -17.21
N ASN A 74 -19.04 -25.20 -16.80
CA ASN A 74 -20.37 -25.56 -17.32
C ASN A 74 -20.47 -25.59 -18.86
N TYR A 75 -19.37 -25.90 -19.55
CA TYR A 75 -19.32 -25.97 -21.00
C TYR A 75 -20.24 -27.07 -21.54
N VAL A 76 -21.09 -26.71 -22.50
CA VAL A 76 -21.96 -27.64 -23.25
C VAL A 76 -21.69 -27.54 -24.75
N SER A 77 -21.55 -26.33 -25.30
CA SER A 77 -21.37 -26.11 -26.74
C SER A 77 -20.86 -24.70 -27.05
N GLY A 78 -20.41 -24.50 -28.29
CA GLY A 78 -19.84 -23.24 -28.76
C GLY A 78 -18.33 -23.18 -28.56
N THR A 79 -17.74 -22.01 -28.73
CA THR A 79 -16.33 -21.75 -28.43
C THR A 79 -16.15 -20.34 -27.86
N VAL A 80 -15.12 -20.13 -27.06
CA VAL A 80 -14.71 -18.82 -26.56
C VAL A 80 -13.26 -18.56 -26.91
N ARG A 81 -12.90 -17.30 -27.14
CA ARG A 81 -11.51 -16.86 -27.15
C ARG A 81 -11.39 -15.54 -26.39
N VAL A 82 -10.29 -15.40 -25.66
CA VAL A 82 -9.89 -14.11 -25.11
C VAL A 82 -9.20 -13.28 -26.21
N ARG A 83 -9.39 -11.97 -26.19
CA ARG A 83 -8.73 -11.01 -27.06
C ARG A 83 -8.23 -9.84 -26.22
N LEU A 84 -6.97 -9.44 -26.43
CA LEU A 84 -6.41 -8.22 -25.85
C LEU A 84 -6.27 -7.14 -26.92
N GLY A 85 -7.15 -6.15 -26.88
CA GLY A 85 -7.26 -5.12 -27.90
C GLY A 85 -7.65 -5.72 -29.26
N ALA A 86 -6.69 -5.80 -30.20
CA ALA A 86 -6.88 -6.47 -31.49
C ALA A 86 -6.20 -7.86 -31.59
N THR A 87 -5.50 -8.31 -30.55
CA THR A 87 -4.74 -9.57 -30.54
C THR A 87 -5.62 -10.73 -30.06
N ASP A 88 -5.89 -11.69 -30.95
CA ASP A 88 -6.67 -12.90 -30.65
C ASP A 88 -5.83 -13.94 -29.88
N GLY A 89 -6.40 -14.48 -28.79
CA GLY A 89 -5.92 -15.68 -28.14
C GLY A 89 -6.40 -16.96 -28.81
N ILE A 90 -6.16 -18.08 -28.14
CA ILE A 90 -6.54 -19.42 -28.57
C ILE A 90 -8.03 -19.61 -28.35
N THR A 91 -8.69 -20.24 -29.34
CA THR A 91 -10.09 -20.63 -29.22
C THR A 91 -10.21 -21.90 -28.37
N ARG A 92 -11.03 -21.83 -27.32
CA ARG A 92 -11.29 -22.91 -26.36
C ARG A 92 -12.71 -23.43 -26.49
N SER A 93 -12.88 -24.72 -26.22
CA SER A 93 -14.14 -25.44 -26.40
C SER A 93 -14.28 -26.61 -25.42
N ALA A 94 -13.80 -26.44 -24.19
CA ALA A 94 -13.85 -27.44 -23.12
C ALA A 94 -13.72 -26.74 -21.76
N ASN A 95 -14.19 -27.39 -20.69
CA ASN A 95 -13.94 -26.94 -19.32
C ASN A 95 -12.45 -27.01 -18.98
N GLY A 96 -12.00 -26.09 -18.14
CA GLY A 96 -10.64 -26.08 -17.59
C GLY A 96 -10.10 -24.68 -17.35
N THR A 97 -8.93 -24.62 -16.72
CA THR A 97 -8.16 -23.38 -16.52
C THR A 97 -7.22 -23.17 -17.69
N PHE A 98 -7.26 -21.98 -18.28
CA PHE A 98 -6.43 -21.63 -19.42
C PHE A 98 -5.60 -20.39 -19.10
N THR A 99 -4.31 -20.46 -19.43
CA THR A 99 -3.36 -19.35 -19.28
C THR A 99 -2.75 -19.02 -20.65
N GLU A 100 -2.77 -17.75 -21.02
CA GLU A 100 -2.26 -17.25 -22.30
C GLU A 100 -1.53 -15.92 -22.13
N THR A 101 -0.41 -15.75 -22.84
CA THR A 101 0.35 -14.49 -22.86
C THR A 101 0.13 -13.80 -24.20
N LEU A 102 -0.40 -12.58 -24.17
CA LEU A 102 -0.78 -11.80 -25.35
C LEU A 102 -0.36 -10.33 -25.21
N THR A 103 0.07 -9.72 -26.31
CA THR A 103 0.31 -8.28 -26.38
C THR A 103 -0.99 -7.53 -26.66
N CYS A 104 -1.37 -6.59 -25.80
CA CYS A 104 -2.53 -5.72 -26.03
C CYS A 104 -2.21 -4.72 -27.17
N THR A 105 -3.01 -4.71 -28.23
CA THR A 105 -2.79 -3.85 -29.40
C THR A 105 -4.03 -3.02 -29.72
N ASN A 106 -3.87 -1.84 -30.30
CA ASN A 106 -4.96 -0.96 -30.78
C ASN A 106 -5.85 -0.31 -29.69
N VAL A 107 -6.40 -1.09 -28.75
CA VAL A 107 -7.31 -0.63 -27.68
C VAL A 107 -6.97 -1.33 -26.37
N GLY A 108 -7.00 -0.60 -25.25
CA GLY A 108 -6.69 -1.08 -23.89
C GLY A 108 -7.74 -2.00 -23.27
N ARG A 109 -8.14 -3.05 -23.99
CA ARG A 109 -9.33 -3.86 -23.69
C ARG A 109 -9.01 -5.33 -23.51
N ILE A 110 -9.59 -5.98 -22.51
CA ILE A 110 -9.78 -7.43 -22.51
C ILE A 110 -11.20 -7.76 -22.97
N LEU A 111 -11.33 -8.73 -23.87
CA LEU A 111 -12.59 -9.10 -24.50
C LEU A 111 -12.69 -10.63 -24.57
N PHE A 112 -13.77 -11.19 -24.04
CA PHE A 112 -14.18 -12.56 -24.34
C PHE A 112 -15.13 -12.55 -25.55
N LEU A 113 -14.77 -13.29 -26.60
CA LEU A 113 -15.59 -13.48 -27.80
C LEU A 113 -16.17 -14.88 -27.81
N PHE A 114 -17.50 -14.97 -27.84
CA PHE A 114 -18.21 -16.24 -27.86
C PHE A 114 -18.81 -16.53 -29.24
N PHE A 115 -18.59 -17.75 -29.73
CA PHE A 115 -19.11 -18.22 -31.01
C PHE A 115 -20.02 -19.44 -30.80
N PRO A 116 -21.25 -19.43 -31.32
CA PRO A 116 -22.11 -20.60 -31.27
C PRO A 116 -21.63 -21.66 -32.28
N THR A 117 -21.83 -22.92 -31.92
CA THR A 117 -21.64 -24.07 -32.82
C THR A 117 -23.01 -24.64 -33.16
N ALA A 118 -23.34 -24.71 -34.45
CA ALA A 118 -24.65 -25.18 -34.93
C ALA A 118 -25.86 -24.45 -34.29
N GLY A 119 -25.72 -23.16 -34.00
CA GLY A 119 -26.79 -22.35 -33.38
C GLY A 119 -26.97 -22.60 -31.87
N ALA A 120 -26.03 -23.28 -31.21
CA ALA A 120 -26.01 -23.47 -29.77
C ALA A 120 -24.70 -22.94 -29.17
N GLY A 121 -24.78 -22.43 -27.95
CA GLY A 121 -23.61 -21.99 -27.20
C GLY A 121 -23.98 -21.84 -25.73
N VAL A 122 -23.32 -22.59 -24.86
CA VAL A 122 -23.50 -22.50 -23.41
C VAL A 122 -22.18 -22.81 -22.73
N MET A 123 -21.68 -21.87 -21.95
CA MET A 123 -20.51 -21.98 -21.08
C MET A 123 -20.47 -20.81 -20.11
N ASP A 124 -19.73 -20.97 -19.03
CA ASP A 124 -19.50 -19.94 -18.03
C ASP A 124 -17.98 -19.63 -17.97
N ILE A 125 -17.63 -18.36 -17.70
CA ILE A 125 -16.26 -17.90 -17.45
C ILE A 125 -16.16 -17.47 -15.98
N ASP A 126 -15.06 -17.84 -15.34
CA ASP A 126 -14.77 -17.50 -13.95
C ASP A 126 -13.26 -17.31 -13.72
N ASN A 127 -12.89 -16.83 -12.52
CA ASN A 127 -11.51 -16.64 -12.05
C ASN A 127 -10.62 -15.96 -13.08
N VAL A 128 -11.08 -14.83 -13.61
CA VAL A 128 -10.31 -14.06 -14.59
C VAL A 128 -9.22 -13.30 -13.86
N ILE A 129 -7.97 -13.68 -14.13
CA ILE A 129 -6.79 -13.05 -13.57
C ILE A 129 -5.95 -12.51 -14.73
N VAL A 130 -5.64 -11.21 -14.69
CA VAL A 130 -4.77 -10.56 -15.66
C VAL A 130 -3.57 -10.01 -14.92
N SER A 131 -2.36 -10.34 -15.36
CA SER A 131 -1.13 -9.76 -14.85
C SER A 131 -0.26 -9.27 -16.01
N LYS A 132 0.57 -8.24 -15.77
CA LYS A 132 1.55 -7.81 -16.78
C LYS A 132 2.55 -8.95 -16.98
N ALA A 133 2.84 -9.30 -18.24
CA ALA A 133 3.80 -10.34 -18.50
C ALA A 133 5.19 -9.92 -17.97
N VAL A 134 5.81 -10.80 -17.19
CA VAL A 134 7.18 -10.60 -16.71
C VAL A 134 8.09 -10.66 -17.93
N THR A 135 8.64 -9.52 -18.34
CA THR A 135 9.83 -9.55 -19.21
C THR A 135 10.93 -10.21 -18.39
N ALA A 136 11.50 -11.32 -18.89
CA ALA A 136 12.57 -12.03 -18.19
C ALA A 136 13.65 -11.04 -17.70
N GLY A 137 13.77 -10.89 -16.37
CA GLY A 137 14.68 -9.95 -15.73
C GLY A 137 14.05 -8.70 -15.08
N VAL A 138 12.73 -8.49 -15.17
CA VAL A 138 12.02 -7.39 -14.50
C VAL A 138 10.87 -7.93 -13.65
N ALA A 139 11.15 -8.25 -12.39
CA ALA A 139 10.11 -8.57 -11.40
C ALA A 139 9.39 -7.28 -10.99
N PHE A 140 8.06 -7.24 -11.14
CA PHE A 140 7.25 -6.17 -10.56
C PHE A 140 6.80 -6.61 -9.18
N ASP A 141 7.49 -6.12 -8.15
CA ASP A 141 7.17 -6.42 -6.75
C ASP A 141 6.05 -5.51 -6.23
N GLY A 142 4.88 -6.06 -5.92
CA GLY A 142 3.86 -5.46 -5.05
C GLY A 142 3.22 -4.16 -5.54
N GLN A 143 1.92 -4.21 -5.85
CA GLN A 143 1.13 -2.97 -5.91
C GLN A 143 0.92 -2.47 -4.48
N SER A 144 1.42 -1.27 -4.19
CA SER A 144 1.07 -0.56 -2.98
C SER A 144 -0.34 0.03 -3.10
N GLU A 145 -0.99 0.28 -1.96
CA GLU A 145 -2.26 0.99 -1.88
C GLU A 145 -2.27 2.27 -2.72
N CYS A 146 -3.46 2.69 -3.19
CA CYS A 146 -3.59 3.94 -3.94
C CYS A 146 -3.21 5.14 -3.06
N PHE A 147 -1.99 5.64 -3.22
CA PHE A 147 -1.56 6.87 -2.56
C PHE A 147 -2.14 8.10 -3.25
N ASP A 148 -2.88 8.93 -2.50
CA ASP A 148 -3.24 10.28 -2.93
C ASP A 148 -2.01 11.19 -2.83
N LEU A 149 -1.37 11.43 -3.98
CA LEU A 149 -0.20 12.29 -4.10
C LEU A 149 -0.64 13.74 -4.20
N GLN A 150 -0.80 14.40 -3.06
CA GLN A 150 -1.10 15.82 -3.00
C GLN A 150 0.20 16.64 -2.90
N THR A 151 0.25 17.81 -3.56
CA THR A 151 1.37 18.76 -3.42
C THR A 151 1.20 19.70 -2.23
N SER A 152 0.01 19.72 -1.64
CA SER A 152 -0.37 20.48 -0.46
C SER A 152 -1.10 19.53 0.46
N HIS A 153 -0.71 19.50 1.72
CA HIS A 153 -1.37 18.70 2.73
C HIS A 153 -1.82 19.63 3.86
N ASP A 154 -2.97 19.34 4.46
CA ASP A 154 -3.44 20.02 5.67
C ASP A 154 -2.41 19.87 6.80
N CYS A 155 -2.54 20.67 7.86
CA CYS A 155 -1.64 20.80 9.01
C CYS A 155 -1.10 19.44 9.54
N SER A 156 -0.05 18.95 8.90
CA SER A 156 0.53 17.63 9.11
C SER A 156 2.04 17.74 9.11
N PHE A 157 2.67 16.91 9.93
CA PHE A 157 4.11 16.87 10.06
C PHE A 157 4.67 15.75 9.19
N LEU A 158 5.78 16.03 8.50
CA LEU A 158 6.53 15.04 7.76
C LEU A 158 7.56 14.41 8.68
N TRP A 159 7.42 13.11 8.92
CA TRP A 159 8.33 12.29 9.68
C TRP A 159 9.22 11.54 8.70
N VAL A 160 10.52 11.62 8.90
CA VAL A 160 11.51 10.95 8.06
C VAL A 160 12.47 10.18 8.94
N TRP A 161 12.67 8.91 8.63
CA TRP A 161 13.64 8.09 9.33
C TRP A 161 14.41 7.15 8.41
N SER A 162 15.63 6.83 8.83
CA SER A 162 16.52 5.89 8.15
C SER A 162 17.53 5.33 9.15
N ASN A 163 18.22 4.26 8.75
CA ASN A 163 19.37 3.76 9.47
C ASN A 163 20.63 3.99 8.63
N ASP A 164 21.75 4.29 9.29
CA ASP A 164 23.06 4.38 8.63
C ASP A 164 23.65 2.99 8.37
N ASN A 165 23.15 1.96 9.05
CA ASN A 165 23.57 0.58 8.97
C ASN A 165 22.43 -0.36 8.57
N ARG A 166 22.80 -1.58 8.15
CA ARG A 166 21.84 -2.65 7.86
C ARG A 166 21.13 -3.08 9.13
N TRP A 167 19.81 -3.19 9.08
CA TRP A 167 19.00 -3.64 10.21
C TRP A 167 18.08 -4.79 9.79
N GLY A 168 18.13 -5.92 10.51
CA GLY A 168 17.21 -7.04 10.28
C GLY A 168 17.21 -7.61 8.85
N ASN A 169 18.39 -7.74 8.21
CA ASN A 169 18.57 -8.08 6.79
C ASN A 169 18.06 -7.05 5.77
N PHE A 170 17.56 -5.90 6.20
CA PHE A 170 17.23 -4.79 5.32
C PHE A 170 18.47 -3.91 5.10
N ASP A 171 18.81 -3.68 3.83
CA ASP A 171 19.88 -2.78 3.44
C ASP A 171 19.31 -1.40 3.09
N TYR A 172 19.65 -0.39 3.89
CA TYR A 172 19.25 0.98 3.66
C TYR A 172 20.03 1.66 2.53
N SER A 173 21.06 1.03 1.96
CA SER A 173 21.81 1.62 0.85
C SER A 173 21.06 1.49 -0.49
N VAL A 174 20.84 2.62 -1.16
CA VAL A 174 20.21 2.74 -2.48
C VAL A 174 21.21 3.35 -3.45
N ILE A 175 21.49 2.67 -4.56
CA ILE A 175 22.36 3.22 -5.62
C ILE A 175 21.51 4.04 -6.59
N THR A 176 21.65 5.36 -6.55
CA THR A 176 20.98 6.27 -7.50
C THR A 176 22.04 7.01 -8.31
N GLY A 177 22.05 6.81 -9.63
CA GLY A 177 22.96 7.54 -10.53
C GLY A 177 24.46 7.33 -10.26
N GLY A 178 24.84 6.17 -9.70
CA GLY A 178 26.22 5.85 -9.34
C GLY A 178 26.69 6.37 -7.98
N SER A 179 25.81 7.02 -7.21
CA SER A 179 26.06 7.40 -5.81
C SER A 179 25.24 6.53 -4.87
N ILE A 180 25.83 6.13 -3.74
CA ILE A 180 25.10 5.46 -2.66
C ILE A 180 24.37 6.54 -1.85
N THR A 181 23.05 6.45 -1.83
CA THR A 181 22.14 7.23 -1.00
C THR A 181 21.48 6.30 0.02
N ASN A 182 20.89 6.85 1.09
CA ASN A 182 20.15 6.04 2.05
C ASN A 182 18.67 6.02 1.70
N PHE A 183 18.04 4.86 1.85
CA PHE A 183 16.61 4.69 1.83
C PHE A 183 16.01 5.42 3.03
N GLU A 184 15.06 6.30 2.76
CA GLU A 184 14.37 7.08 3.78
C GLU A 184 12.90 6.68 3.81
N HIS A 185 12.44 6.23 4.96
CA HIS A 185 11.02 6.11 5.23
C HIS A 185 10.44 7.49 5.45
N LYS A 186 9.25 7.74 4.88
CA LYS A 186 8.57 9.04 4.96
C LYS A 186 7.11 8.79 5.30
N LEU A 187 6.64 9.41 6.37
CA LEU A 187 5.25 9.34 6.79
C LEU A 187 4.75 10.74 7.14
N ARG A 188 3.55 11.07 6.69
CA ARG A 188 2.91 12.34 6.99
C ARG A 188 1.77 12.09 7.98
N ILE A 189 1.87 12.70 9.16
CA ILE A 189 0.95 12.45 10.27
C ILE A 189 0.24 13.74 10.63
N ILE A 190 -1.07 13.65 10.86
CA ILE A 190 -1.85 14.72 11.46
C ILE A 190 -1.56 14.70 12.97
N CYS A 191 -0.75 15.66 13.42
CA CYS A 191 -0.40 15.81 14.82
C CYS A 191 -0.22 17.29 15.16
N ALA A 192 -0.26 17.61 16.45
CA ALA A 192 -0.13 18.99 16.93
C ALA A 192 0.74 19.07 18.18
N PHE A 193 1.48 20.17 18.32
CA PHE A 193 2.17 20.49 19.56
C PHE A 193 1.18 21.09 20.56
N ARG A 194 0.92 20.37 21.65
CA ARG A 194 -0.08 20.78 22.65
C ARG A 194 0.50 21.55 23.83
N GLY A 195 1.81 21.44 24.05
CA GLY A 195 2.44 22.13 25.18
C GLY A 195 3.96 21.97 25.24
N THR A 196 4.54 22.60 26.25
CA THR A 196 5.98 22.53 26.55
C THR A 196 6.19 22.26 28.03
N LYS A 197 7.00 21.27 28.35
CA LYS A 197 7.51 20.99 29.68
C LYS A 197 8.97 21.47 29.77
N TYR A 198 9.42 21.74 30.99
CA TYR A 198 10.80 22.09 31.30
C TYR A 198 11.30 21.14 32.39
N PRO A 199 11.54 19.85 32.08
CA PRO A 199 12.12 18.94 33.05
C PRO A 199 13.45 19.50 33.56
N THR A 200 13.64 19.43 34.88
CA THR A 200 14.85 19.88 35.55
C THR A 200 15.49 18.73 36.28
N GLU A 201 16.71 18.38 35.90
CA GLU A 201 17.59 17.58 36.74
C GLU A 201 18.42 18.54 37.59
N ARG A 202 18.38 18.36 38.91
CA ARG A 202 19.10 19.22 39.85
C ARG A 202 19.80 18.37 40.89
N ASN A 203 21.11 18.56 41.02
CA ASN A 203 21.89 18.03 42.13
C ASN A 203 22.21 19.15 43.12
N ILE A 204 22.01 18.88 44.40
CA ILE A 204 22.23 19.84 45.49
C ILE A 204 23.23 19.23 46.46
N GLY A 205 24.42 19.81 46.52
CA GLY A 205 25.42 19.50 47.53
C GLY A 205 25.11 20.21 48.84
N GLU A 206 25.50 19.61 49.96
CA GLU A 206 25.44 20.22 51.28
C GLU A 206 26.84 20.15 51.89
N ASP A 207 27.39 21.30 52.28
CA ASP A 207 28.72 21.35 52.91
C ASP A 207 28.66 20.91 54.39
N SER A 208 29.82 20.79 55.03
CA SER A 208 29.91 20.41 56.45
C SER A 208 29.35 21.48 57.41
N ALA A 209 29.01 22.67 56.91
CA ALA A 209 28.33 23.73 57.65
C ALA A 209 26.81 23.76 57.40
N GLY A 210 26.27 22.82 56.60
CA GLY A 210 24.84 22.72 56.26
C GLY A 210 24.39 23.70 55.18
N VAL A 211 25.30 24.35 54.46
CA VAL A 211 24.98 25.25 53.35
C VAL A 211 24.75 24.43 52.09
N LYS A 212 23.58 24.61 51.48
CA LYS A 212 23.19 23.92 50.26
C LYS A 212 23.63 24.70 49.03
N SER A 213 24.45 24.11 48.17
CA SER A 213 24.84 24.64 46.85
C SER A 213 24.19 23.83 45.74
N VAL A 214 23.88 24.49 44.61
CA VAL A 214 23.52 23.77 43.38
C VAL A 214 24.80 23.46 42.64
N ASP A 215 25.14 22.19 42.60
CA ASP A 215 26.37 21.69 41.98
C ASP A 215 26.13 21.38 40.49
N TYR A 216 24.92 20.92 40.16
CA TYR A 216 24.51 20.67 38.78
C TYR A 216 23.04 21.00 38.60
N MET A 217 22.72 21.65 37.48
CA MET A 217 21.35 21.79 37.02
C MET A 217 21.34 21.67 35.50
N SER A 218 20.47 20.81 34.98
CA SER A 218 20.16 20.70 33.56
C SER A 218 18.68 20.98 33.35
N LEU A 219 18.40 21.96 32.51
CA LEU A 219 17.05 22.32 32.10
C LEU A 219 17.00 22.29 30.58
N ARG A 220 16.28 21.29 30.06
CA ARG A 220 15.98 21.14 28.63
C ARG A 220 14.49 21.33 28.41
N LYS A 221 14.15 21.91 27.26
CA LYS A 221 12.74 22.11 26.90
C LYS A 221 12.26 20.85 26.20
N THR A 222 11.15 20.31 26.67
CA THR A 222 10.47 19.17 26.07
C THR A 222 9.16 19.66 25.48
N LYS A 223 8.89 19.33 24.22
CA LYS A 223 7.62 19.61 23.55
C LYS A 223 6.75 18.35 23.62
N LEU A 224 5.46 18.55 23.87
CA LEU A 224 4.47 17.48 23.81
C LEU A 224 3.80 17.49 22.44
N MET A 225 3.89 16.38 21.74
CA MET A 225 3.24 16.16 20.45
C MET A 225 2.12 15.15 20.62
N ASP A 226 0.90 15.56 20.27
CA ASP A 226 -0.28 14.68 20.29
C ASP A 226 -0.59 14.21 18.88
N ILE A 227 -0.80 12.91 18.74
CA ILE A 227 -1.30 12.24 17.54
C ILE A 227 -2.75 11.83 17.84
N ASP A 228 -3.68 12.41 17.08
CA ASP A 228 -5.10 12.23 17.31
C ASP A 228 -5.67 11.20 16.33
N PHE A 229 -6.26 10.13 16.88
CA PHE A 229 -7.11 9.16 16.16
C PHE A 229 -6.47 8.58 14.89
N ALA A 230 -5.27 8.03 15.02
CA ALA A 230 -4.60 7.33 13.92
C ALA A 230 -4.91 5.82 13.95
N PRO A 231 -4.99 5.15 12.79
CA PRO A 231 -5.11 3.69 12.72
C PRO A 231 -3.89 2.96 13.28
N ASP A 232 -4.06 1.69 13.67
CA ASP A 232 -3.02 0.85 14.27
C ASP A 232 -1.73 0.76 13.42
N TYR A 233 -1.86 0.60 12.10
CA TYR A 233 -0.71 0.54 11.19
C TYR A 233 0.11 1.85 11.14
N ILE A 234 -0.49 3.00 11.45
CA ILE A 234 0.24 4.27 11.59
C ILE A 234 1.04 4.26 12.89
N HIS A 235 0.47 3.71 13.96
CA HIS A 235 1.17 3.54 15.24
C HIS A 235 2.34 2.56 15.11
N ASP A 236 2.20 1.47 14.35
CA ASP A 236 3.31 0.56 14.03
C ASP A 236 4.46 1.26 13.29
N ALA A 237 4.13 2.10 12.30
CA ALA A 237 5.13 2.87 11.57
C ALA A 237 5.82 3.91 12.46
N ILE A 238 5.08 4.53 13.39
CA ILE A 238 5.66 5.44 14.39
C ILE A 238 6.55 4.67 15.36
N ALA A 239 6.14 3.50 15.85
CA ALA A 239 6.98 2.65 16.68
C ALA A 239 8.30 2.29 15.96
N ALA A 240 8.22 1.97 14.67
CA ALA A 240 9.40 1.76 13.84
C ALA A 240 10.27 3.02 13.78
N PHE A 241 9.70 4.22 13.64
CA PHE A 241 10.46 5.48 13.67
C PHE A 241 11.31 5.64 14.95
N PHE A 242 10.84 5.21 16.12
CA PHE A 242 11.63 5.26 17.36
C PHE A 242 12.81 4.29 17.36
N ALA A 243 12.71 3.18 16.64
CA ALA A 243 13.76 2.16 16.53
C ALA A 243 14.93 2.57 15.60
N HIS A 244 14.88 3.74 14.97
CA HIS A 244 15.89 4.19 14.00
C HIS A 244 16.81 5.30 14.54
N ASP A 245 18.05 5.26 14.06
CA ASP A 245 19.12 6.18 14.47
C ASP A 245 18.95 7.57 13.86
N THR A 246 18.64 7.65 12.56
CA THR A 246 18.42 8.93 11.89
C THR A 246 16.94 9.20 11.81
N ARG A 247 16.49 10.23 12.53
CA ARG A 247 15.08 10.61 12.61
C ARG A 247 14.87 12.11 12.63
N THR A 248 13.92 12.59 11.83
CA THR A 248 13.56 14.02 11.74
C THR A 248 12.05 14.21 11.60
N ILE A 249 11.56 15.33 12.14
CA ILE A 249 10.19 15.80 11.94
C ILE A 249 10.27 17.20 11.31
N ASN A 250 9.68 17.37 10.13
CA ASN A 250 9.81 18.57 9.29
C ASN A 250 11.26 19.01 9.07
N GLY A 251 12.17 18.05 8.96
CA GLY A 251 13.61 18.29 8.75
C GLY A 251 14.39 18.68 10.01
N THR A 252 13.75 18.75 11.18
CA THR A 252 14.41 18.99 12.47
C THR A 252 14.65 17.67 13.18
N SER A 253 15.87 17.44 13.68
CA SER A 253 16.20 16.27 14.51
C SER A 253 15.70 16.45 15.94
N PHE A 254 15.10 15.38 16.47
CA PHE A 254 14.61 15.33 17.84
C PHE A 254 15.16 14.12 18.58
N VAL A 255 15.54 14.34 19.84
CA VAL A 255 15.73 13.30 20.85
C VAL A 255 14.36 12.99 21.44
N MET A 256 14.05 11.71 21.57
CA MET A 256 12.79 11.22 22.10
C MET A 256 13.12 10.05 23.02
N ASP A 257 12.34 9.89 24.09
CA ASP A 257 12.50 8.76 25.01
C ASP A 257 12.00 7.47 24.36
N ASP A 258 12.61 6.34 24.75
CA ASP A 258 12.59 5.08 24.00
C ASP A 258 11.26 4.29 24.07
N GLU A 259 10.20 4.84 24.65
CA GLU A 259 8.94 4.11 24.88
C GLU A 259 7.77 4.79 24.15
N TYR A 260 7.29 4.13 23.09
CA TYR A 260 6.11 4.55 22.33
C TYR A 260 4.89 3.73 22.74
N GLU A 261 3.99 4.34 23.52
CA GLU A 261 2.79 3.68 24.02
C GLU A 261 1.54 4.39 23.47
N PRO A 262 0.91 3.88 22.39
CA PRO A 262 -0.40 4.35 21.98
C PRO A 262 -1.46 3.89 22.98
N SER A 263 -2.44 4.74 23.26
CA SER A 263 -3.59 4.41 24.10
C SER A 263 -4.85 4.27 23.26
N SER A 264 -5.72 3.35 23.66
CA SER A 264 -7.06 3.27 23.08
C SER A 264 -7.93 4.43 23.60
N PRO A 265 -8.75 5.06 22.76
CA PRO A 265 -9.71 6.05 23.21
C PRO A 265 -10.73 5.40 24.15
N ASN A 266 -11.20 6.16 25.15
CA ASN A 266 -12.21 5.70 26.10
C ASN A 266 -13.39 5.01 25.39
N GLU A 267 -13.74 3.80 25.84
CA GLU A 267 -14.73 2.88 25.23
C GLU A 267 -16.14 3.47 25.02
N SER A 268 -16.43 4.65 25.55
CA SER A 268 -17.73 5.31 25.43
C SER A 268 -18.01 5.91 24.04
N LYS A 269 -17.05 5.89 23.11
CA LYS A 269 -17.22 6.43 21.75
C LYS A 269 -17.06 5.34 20.69
N VAL A 270 -18.17 4.68 20.37
CA VAL A 270 -18.30 3.62 19.34
C VAL A 270 -17.78 4.04 17.95
N LEU A 271 -17.70 5.35 17.67
CA LEU A 271 -17.23 5.92 16.41
C LEU A 271 -15.70 5.86 16.20
N PHE A 272 -14.90 5.51 17.22
CA PHE A 272 -13.44 5.44 17.14
C PHE A 272 -12.89 4.03 17.39
N LYS A 273 -13.71 3.01 17.13
CA LYS A 273 -13.24 1.63 17.16
C LYS A 273 -12.10 1.49 16.14
N ASP A 274 -10.96 0.97 16.60
CA ASP A 274 -9.73 0.76 15.81
C ASP A 274 -8.88 2.02 15.52
N LEU A 275 -9.18 3.16 16.14
CA LEU A 275 -8.31 4.35 16.12
C LEU A 275 -7.68 4.55 17.50
N MET A 276 -6.38 4.83 17.57
CA MET A 276 -5.66 5.09 18.81
C MET A 276 -5.17 6.54 18.88
N ASN A 277 -4.82 6.98 20.08
CA ASN A 277 -4.18 8.27 20.32
C ASN A 277 -2.83 8.06 21.00
N SER A 278 -1.90 9.00 20.81
CA SER A 278 -0.61 8.95 21.48
C SER A 278 -0.09 10.35 21.78
N THR A 279 0.57 10.50 22.92
CA THR A 279 1.26 11.73 23.31
C THR A 279 2.74 11.42 23.48
N ILE A 280 3.59 12.11 22.72
CA ILE A 280 5.02 11.90 22.68
C ILE A 280 5.74 13.11 23.27
N GLU A 281 6.75 12.84 24.09
CA GLU A 281 7.68 13.83 24.60
C GLU A 281 8.92 13.92 23.68
N ILE A 282 9.16 15.09 23.09
CA ILE A 282 10.28 15.30 22.16
C ILE A 282 11.14 16.51 22.53
N GLN A 283 12.45 16.41 22.34
CA GLN A 283 13.43 17.47 22.58
C GLN A 283 14.25 17.73 21.32
N GLU A 284 14.48 18.98 20.94
CA GLU A 284 15.31 19.27 19.75
C GLU A 284 16.78 18.93 20.02
N THR A 285 17.42 18.18 19.12
CA THR A 285 18.81 17.71 19.33
C THR A 285 19.81 18.87 19.44
N THR A 286 19.55 19.96 18.74
CA THR A 286 20.42 21.15 18.69
C THR A 286 20.10 22.17 19.79
N GLN A 287 19.16 21.89 20.69
CA GLN A 287 18.79 22.84 21.72
C GLN A 287 19.90 23.00 22.76
N ALA A 288 20.41 24.22 22.91
CA ALA A 288 21.33 24.56 23.99
C ALA A 288 20.68 24.34 25.36
N ASN A 289 21.44 23.77 26.30
CA ASN A 289 21.02 23.74 27.71
C ASN A 289 20.73 25.18 28.17
N LEU A 290 19.52 25.41 28.68
CA LEU A 290 19.09 26.75 29.07
C LEU A 290 19.84 27.25 30.31
N ILE A 291 20.26 26.32 31.17
CA ILE A 291 21.16 26.55 32.30
C ILE A 291 22.10 25.34 32.33
N ASN A 292 23.40 25.60 32.31
CA ASN A 292 24.43 24.61 32.59
C ASN A 292 25.38 25.24 33.60
N ARG A 293 25.28 24.83 34.87
CA ARG A 293 26.31 25.16 35.87
C ARG A 293 27.16 23.90 36.05
N ASN A 294 28.19 23.80 35.22
CA ASN A 294 29.31 22.88 35.42
C ASN A 294 30.51 23.74 35.80
N GLU A 295 30.55 24.19 37.05
CA GLU A 295 31.76 24.71 37.69
C GLU A 295 31.86 24.13 39.10
#